data_AF-A0A7S2E0I0-F1
#
_entry.id   AF-A0A7S2E0I0-F1
#
_cell.length_a   1.000
_cell.length_b   1.000
_cell.length_c   1.000
_cell.angle_alpha   90.00
_cell.angle_beta   90.00
_cell.angle_gamma   90.00
#
_symmetry.space_group_name_H-M   'P 1'
#
loop_
_entity.id
_entity.type
_entity.pdbx_description
1 polymer ?
#
loop_
_entity_poly.entity_id
_entity_poly.type
_entity_poly.pdbx_seq_one_letter_code
_entity_poly.pdbx_strand_id
1 'polypeptide(L)'
;ADINWHPIRDKTSCEEAARYLALTDIVAHVTNYAERPEGCYYFRNYADGTETLWVDVNPWSKGKGAETSDLAQGGLRQPICSRLQITGTSAAGTAQDMGSLTDG
;
A
#
# COMPACT_ATOMS: atom_id res chain seq x y z
N ALA A 1 2.98 17.61 -8.64
CA ALA A 1 2.87 16.14 -8.80
C ALA A 1 1.45 15.79 -8.41
N ASP A 2 0.62 15.60 -9.43
CA ASP A 2 -0.83 15.84 -9.42
C ASP A 2 -1.58 14.57 -9.80
N ILE A 3 -1.45 13.50 -9.03
CA ILE A 3 -2.15 12.25 -9.34
C ILE A 3 -3.21 11.82 -8.33
N ASN A 4 -3.46 12.56 -7.23
CA ASN A 4 -4.48 12.23 -6.21
C ASN A 4 -4.41 10.76 -5.71
N TRP A 5 -3.21 10.17 -5.70
CA TRP A 5 -2.97 8.87 -5.08
C TRP A 5 -2.34 9.09 -3.71
N HIS A 6 -2.77 8.29 -2.75
CA HIS A 6 -2.38 8.38 -1.36
C HIS A 6 -1.89 7.03 -0.84
N PRO A 7 -0.94 7.02 0.10
CA PRO A 7 -0.48 5.79 0.72
C PRO A 7 -1.62 5.16 1.53
N ILE A 8 -1.80 3.85 1.40
CA ILE A 8 -2.69 3.07 2.25
C ILE A 8 -1.97 2.84 3.58
N ARG A 9 -2.56 3.25 4.71
CA ARG A 9 -1.86 3.29 6.01
C ARG A 9 -2.31 2.24 7.02
N ASP A 10 -3.35 1.47 6.70
CA ASP A 10 -3.88 0.42 7.56
C ASP A 10 -3.72 -0.96 6.91
N LYS A 11 -3.63 -1.98 7.78
CA LYS A 11 -3.41 -3.36 7.39
C LYS A 11 -4.54 -3.89 6.51
N THR A 12 -5.79 -3.62 6.89
CA THR A 12 -6.97 -4.19 6.21
C THR A 12 -7.07 -3.72 4.77
N SER A 13 -7.00 -2.41 4.53
CA SER A 13 -7.03 -1.86 3.17
C SER A 13 -5.78 -2.24 2.36
N CYS A 14 -4.63 -2.47 3.00
CA CYS A 14 -3.44 -2.97 2.31
C CYS A 14 -3.65 -4.39 1.77
N GLU A 15 -4.24 -5.28 2.58
CA GLU A 15 -4.58 -6.64 2.16
C GLU A 15 -5.68 -6.66 1.08
N GLU A 16 -6.68 -5.78 1.18
CA GLU A 16 -7.69 -5.60 0.14
C GLU A 16 -7.08 -5.13 -1.19
N ALA A 17 -6.17 -4.16 -1.14
CA ALA A 17 -5.45 -3.70 -2.31
C ALA A 17 -4.56 -4.81 -2.91
N ALA A 18 -3.90 -5.62 -2.08
CA ALA A 18 -3.10 -6.75 -2.55
C ALA A 18 -3.95 -7.81 -3.27
N ARG A 19 -5.16 -8.10 -2.77
CA ARG A 19 -6.12 -8.99 -3.45
C ARG A 19 -6.58 -8.38 -4.79
N TYR A 20 -6.91 -7.08 -4.79
CA TYR A 20 -7.33 -6.38 -6.01
C TYR A 20 -6.23 -6.38 -7.09
N LEU A 21 -4.97 -6.25 -6.67
CA LEU A 21 -3.79 -6.30 -7.56
C LEU A 21 -3.33 -7.72 -7.90
N ALA A 22 -4.02 -8.75 -7.39
CA ALA A 22 -3.67 -10.16 -7.57
C ALA A 22 -2.21 -10.49 -7.20
N LEU A 23 -1.74 -9.95 -6.07
CA LEU A 23 -0.39 -10.21 -5.54
C LEU A 23 -0.29 -11.62 -4.93
N THR A 24 0.92 -12.16 -4.89
CA THR A 24 1.21 -13.48 -4.33
C THR A 24 0.98 -13.52 -2.83
N ASP A 25 1.56 -12.56 -2.10
CA ASP A 25 1.29 -12.36 -0.68
C ASP A 25 0.20 -11.31 -0.48
N ILE A 26 -0.87 -11.73 0.21
CA ILE A 26 -2.04 -10.90 0.51
C ILE A 26 -2.21 -10.65 2.01
N VAL A 27 -1.25 -11.08 2.84
CA VAL A 27 -1.27 -10.90 4.29
C VAL A 27 -0.24 -9.87 4.69
N ALA A 28 -0.69 -8.70 5.14
CA ALA A 28 0.20 -7.59 5.39
C ALA A 28 0.89 -7.70 6.76
N HIS A 29 2.20 -7.55 6.79
CA HIS A 29 2.98 -7.44 8.02
C HIS A 29 3.18 -5.97 8.42
N VAL A 30 2.91 -5.62 9.68
CA VAL A 30 3.07 -4.23 10.17
C VAL A 30 4.50 -3.98 10.63
N THR A 31 5.10 -2.86 10.22
CA THR A 31 6.41 -2.40 10.67
C THR A 31 6.42 -0.94 11.11
N ASN A 32 7.51 -0.52 11.74
CA ASN A 32 7.72 0.86 12.20
C ASN A 32 9.17 1.33 11.92
N TYR A 33 9.66 1.10 10.72
CA TYR A 33 11.03 1.41 10.33
C TYR A 33 11.08 2.68 9.48
N ALA A 34 11.74 3.70 10.01
CA ALA A 34 11.76 5.03 9.42
C ALA A 34 12.32 5.06 8.01
N GLU A 35 13.23 4.14 7.69
CA GLU A 35 13.85 4.02 6.38
C GLU A 35 12.99 3.27 5.36
N ARG A 36 11.71 2.95 5.63
CA ARG A 36 10.84 2.22 4.71
C ARG A 36 9.82 3.13 4.00
N PRO A 37 9.13 2.65 2.95
CA PRO A 37 8.08 3.43 2.31
C PRO A 37 6.95 3.72 3.29
N GLU A 38 6.36 4.91 3.18
CA GLU A 38 5.15 5.24 3.92
C GLU A 38 3.99 4.32 3.52
N GLY A 39 3.38 3.64 4.52
CA GLY A 39 2.17 2.85 4.31
C GLY A 39 2.43 1.49 3.66
N CYS A 40 1.46 1.04 2.87
CA CYS A 40 1.44 -0.27 2.22
C CYS A 40 2.47 -0.36 1.09
N TYR A 41 3.27 -1.41 1.09
CA TYR A 41 4.20 -1.70 0.01
C TYR A 41 4.37 -3.21 -0.19
N TYR A 42 4.65 -3.58 -1.43
CA TYR A 42 5.06 -4.94 -1.79
C TYR A 42 6.58 -5.01 -1.85
N PHE A 43 7.16 -6.00 -1.18
CA PHE A 43 8.60 -6.24 -1.21
C PHE A 43 8.89 -7.49 -2.02
N ARG A 44 9.70 -7.34 -3.07
CA ARG A 44 10.26 -8.44 -3.85
C ARG A 44 11.73 -8.58 -3.52
N ASN A 45 12.14 -9.77 -3.13
CA ASN A 45 13.53 -10.13 -2.96
C ASN A 45 13.97 -11.01 -4.14
N TYR A 46 14.73 -10.43 -5.06
CA TYR A 46 15.25 -11.13 -6.22
C TYR A 46 16.39 -12.10 -5.88
N ALA A 47 16.98 -12.02 -4.68
CA ALA A 47 18.03 -12.94 -4.26
C ALA A 47 17.49 -14.34 -3.92
N ASP A 48 16.30 -14.44 -3.33
CA ASP A 48 15.67 -15.71 -2.93
C ASP A 48 14.29 -15.97 -3.58
N GLY A 49 13.79 -15.02 -4.36
CA GLY A 49 12.49 -15.12 -5.05
C GLY A 49 11.29 -14.90 -4.15
N THR A 50 11.48 -14.47 -2.90
CA THR A 50 10.38 -14.21 -1.98
C THR A 50 9.68 -12.89 -2.29
N GLU A 51 8.38 -12.88 -2.07
CA GLU A 51 7.57 -11.68 -2.17
C GLU A 51 6.71 -11.56 -0.91
N THR A 52 6.65 -10.37 -0.32
CA THR A 52 5.95 -10.15 0.96
C THR A 52 5.22 -8.81 0.98
N LEU A 53 4.09 -8.77 1.67
CA LEU A 53 3.27 -7.58 1.82
C LEU A 53 3.51 -6.93 3.19
N TRP A 54 3.65 -5.60 3.19
CA TRP A 54 3.97 -4.85 4.40
C TRP A 54 3.17 -3.56 4.49
N VAL A 55 2.96 -3.08 5.72
CA VAL A 55 2.48 -1.73 6.03
C VAL A 55 3.42 -1.10 7.06
N ASP A 56 4.08 -0.01 6.67
CA ASP A 56 4.89 0.76 7.62
C ASP A 56 4.11 1.94 8.20
N VAL A 57 4.03 1.98 9.54
CA VAL A 57 3.28 3.00 10.29
C VAL A 57 4.19 4.09 10.88
N ASN A 58 5.48 4.12 10.54
CA ASN A 58 6.41 5.08 11.09
C ASN A 58 6.14 6.49 10.53
N PRO A 59 5.92 7.51 11.38
CA PRO A 59 5.68 8.88 10.91
C PRO A 59 6.86 9.48 10.12
N TRP A 60 8.07 8.99 10.33
CA TRP A 60 9.28 9.43 9.61
C TRP A 60 9.46 8.79 8.24
N SER A 61 8.60 7.84 7.86
CA SER A 61 8.56 7.25 6.52
C SER A 61 7.87 8.14 5.49
N LYS A 62 7.21 9.21 5.94
CA LYS A 62 6.44 10.12 5.11
C LYS A 62 7.23 10.62 3.90
N GLY A 63 6.68 10.39 2.70
CA GLY A 63 7.28 10.87 1.45
C GLY A 63 8.49 10.08 0.92
N LYS A 64 8.88 8.95 1.54
CA LYS A 64 10.06 8.17 1.12
C LYS A 64 9.84 7.23 -0.07
N GLY A 65 8.58 6.94 -0.44
CA GLY A 65 8.25 6.17 -1.65
C GLY A 65 9.03 4.85 -1.81
N ALA A 66 9.25 4.42 -3.05
CA ALA A 66 9.96 3.18 -3.42
C ALA A 66 11.49 3.19 -3.14
N GLU A 67 12.04 4.38 -2.87
CA GLU A 67 13.48 4.69 -2.95
C GLU A 67 14.32 4.07 -1.81
N THR A 68 13.68 3.39 -0.88
CA THR A 68 14.34 2.83 0.31
C THR A 68 14.99 1.46 0.08
N SER A 69 14.95 0.96 -1.14
CA SER A 69 15.34 -0.41 -1.46
C SER A 69 16.79 -0.49 -1.91
N ASP A 70 17.55 -1.44 -1.35
CA ASP A 70 18.88 -1.76 -1.86
C ASP A 70 18.74 -2.67 -3.09
N LEU A 71 18.69 -2.04 -4.27
CA LEU A 71 18.62 -2.75 -5.54
C LEU A 71 19.88 -3.60 -5.79
N ALA A 72 21.04 -3.21 -5.25
CA ALA A 72 22.27 -3.97 -5.38
C ALA A 72 22.23 -5.27 -4.55
N GLN A 73 21.45 -5.29 -3.47
CA GLN A 73 21.14 -6.49 -2.69
C GLN A 73 19.92 -7.27 -3.19
N GLY A 74 19.34 -6.87 -4.33
CA GLY A 74 18.19 -7.55 -4.94
C GLY A 74 16.85 -7.27 -4.26
N GLY A 75 16.76 -6.27 -3.38
CA GLY A 75 15.50 -5.87 -2.75
C GLY A 75 14.81 -4.76 -3.53
N LEU A 76 13.51 -4.91 -3.80
CA LEU A 76 12.67 -3.86 -4.40
C LEU A 76 11.37 -3.70 -3.59
N ARG A 77 11.15 -2.49 -3.05
CA ARG A 77 9.90 -2.08 -2.42
C ARG A 77 9.08 -1.23 -3.37
N GLN A 78 7.85 -1.66 -3.62
CA GLN A 78 6.92 -1.00 -4.52
C GLN A 78 5.73 -0.50 -3.70
N PRO A 79 5.57 0.83 -3.52
CA PRO A 79 4.43 1.40 -2.81
C PRO A 79 3.10 1.00 -3.48
N ILE A 80 2.12 0.66 -2.65
CA ILE A 80 0.74 0.44 -3.07
C ILE A 80 -0.07 1.63 -2.57
N CYS A 81 -0.69 2.34 -3.50
CA CYS A 81 -1.46 3.55 -3.21
C CYS A 81 -2.92 3.36 -3.61
N SER A 82 -3.80 4.19 -3.08
CA SER A 82 -5.21 4.27 -3.50
C SER A 82 -5.56 5.70 -3.91
N ARG A 83 -6.58 5.86 -4.76
CA ARG A 83 -7.21 7.17 -5.03
C ARG A 83 -8.25 7.56 -3.97
N LEU A 84 -8.71 6.58 -3.19
CA LEU A 84 -9.64 6.79 -2.11
C LEU A 84 -8.85 7.21 -0.86
N GLN A 85 -8.87 8.51 -0.54
CA GLN A 85 -8.60 8.91 0.83
C GLN A 85 -9.81 8.47 1.66
N ILE A 86 -9.73 7.31 2.31
CA ILE A 86 -10.64 7.03 3.42
C ILE A 86 -10.15 7.90 4.58
N THR A 87 -10.44 9.19 4.52
CA THR A 87 -10.34 10.08 5.67
C THR A 87 -11.35 9.57 6.68
N GLY A 88 -10.85 8.87 7.71
CA GLY A 88 -11.67 8.36 8.79
C GLY A 88 -12.53 9.48 9.40
N THR A 89 -13.84 9.29 9.30
CA THR A 89 -14.87 9.77 10.22
C THR A 89 -14.94 11.29 10.42
N SER A 90 -15.76 11.95 9.60
CA SER A 90 -16.82 12.78 10.18
C SER A 90 -18.14 12.05 9.96
N ALA A 91 -18.78 11.67 11.07
CA ALA A 91 -20.08 11.04 11.05
C ALA A 91 -21.11 11.91 10.30
N ALA A 92 -22.05 11.23 9.63
CA ALA A 92 -23.19 11.73 8.85
C ALA A 92 -22.88 12.14 7.39
N GLY A 93 -23.18 11.23 6.46
CA GLY A 93 -23.29 11.57 5.04
C GLY A 93 -23.22 10.36 4.11
N THR A 94 -24.36 9.67 3.96
CA THR A 94 -24.78 8.84 2.82
C THR A 94 -23.70 8.16 1.95
N ALA A 95 -23.68 6.83 2.04
CA ALA A 95 -23.07 5.94 1.06
C ALA A 95 -23.45 6.32 -0.38
N GLN A 96 -22.47 6.76 -1.17
CA GLN A 96 -22.51 6.71 -2.64
C GLN A 96 -21.07 6.59 -3.15
N ASP A 97 -20.66 5.38 -3.50
CA ASP A 97 -20.10 5.07 -4.83
C ASP A 97 -19.87 3.55 -4.96
N MET A 98 -20.97 2.78 -4.98
CA MET A 98 -20.96 1.51 -5.69
C MET A 98 -21.28 1.81 -7.14
N GLY A 99 -20.25 2.14 -7.91
CA GLY A 99 -20.28 2.21 -9.36
C GLY A 99 -20.57 0.83 -9.96
N SER A 100 -21.85 0.53 -10.09
CA SER A 100 -22.51 -0.41 -10.99
C SER A 100 -21.64 -0.99 -12.11
N LEU A 101 -21.15 -2.22 -11.94
CA LEU A 101 -20.95 -3.16 -13.05
C LEU A 101 -22.32 -3.73 -13.39
N THR A 102 -22.94 -3.24 -14.46
CA THR A 102 -24.05 -3.92 -15.12
C THR A 102 -23.71 -4.05 -16.60
N ASP A 103 -23.55 -5.30 -17.03
CA ASP A 103 -23.57 -5.78 -18.41
C ASP A 103 -24.76 -5.21 -19.22
N GLY A 104 -24.51 -5.00 -20.51
CA GLY A 104 -25.50 -4.65 -21.53
C GLY A 104 -24.87 -4.58 -22.91
#